data_AF-A0A1I2KDD5-F1
#
_entry.id   AF-A0A1I2KDD5-F1
#
_cell.length_a   1.000
_cell.length_b   1.000
_cell.length_c   1.000
_cell.angle_alpha   90.00
_cell.angle_beta   90.00
_cell.angle_gamma   90.00
#
_symmetry.space_group_name_H-M   'P 1'
#
loop_
_entity.id
_entity.type
_entity.pdbx_description
1 polymer ?
#
loop_
_entity_poly.entity_id
_entity_poly.type
_entity_poly.pdbx_seq_one_letter_code
_entity_poly.pdbx_strand_id
1 'polypeptide(L)'
;MYRLAAVIAEAGMLRERVARSEHGVVAELRCGLALTPVDEALFEELAGSARGGPFAEPMVPEFGRALAGWSVPGPLAFVQADFFGGDGHQAAEVWRGGVREWGPAFDDTFDGPRDGWPINAALGRLGVRPSGRTYSWDPGRTMDLFDEVGLGLERDVDDWLAYGRAGRTPAGLERAAHERQLAQIRPELDGRAIMALLGIPPGPSVGAAMRRLRQLSLDRGPVSRAQAEADLRAWAREQGIG
;
A
#
# COMPACT_ATOMS: atom_id res chain seq x y z
N MET A 1 -1.45 6.62 6.69
CA MET A 1 -0.45 5.67 7.18
C MET A 1 -0.60 4.42 6.37
N TYR A 2 0.51 3.81 5.95
CA TYR A 2 0.53 2.49 5.33
C TYR A 2 1.58 1.67 6.06
N ARG A 3 1.19 0.55 6.69
CA ARG A 3 2.11 -0.26 7.50
C ARG A 3 1.84 -1.74 7.30
N LEU A 4 2.71 -2.43 6.57
CA LEU A 4 2.54 -3.82 6.20
C LEU A 4 3.85 -4.59 6.38
N ALA A 5 3.77 -5.76 7.02
CA ALA A 5 4.73 -6.84 6.84
C ALA A 5 3.95 -8.05 6.32
N ALA A 6 4.38 -8.65 5.22
CA ALA A 6 3.64 -9.73 4.59
C ALA A 6 4.52 -10.69 3.79
N VAL A 7 4.10 -11.96 3.74
CA VAL A 7 4.61 -12.94 2.77
C VAL A 7 3.70 -12.94 1.56
N ILE A 8 4.25 -12.81 0.35
CA ILE A 8 3.52 -12.81 -0.92
C ILE A 8 4.00 -13.99 -1.77
N ALA A 9 3.07 -14.79 -2.27
CA ALA A 9 3.35 -15.94 -3.13
C ALA A 9 2.14 -16.27 -4.01
N GLU A 10 2.26 -17.32 -4.84
CA GLU A 10 1.11 -17.91 -5.53
C GLU A 10 0.03 -18.35 -4.53
N ALA A 11 -1.23 -18.11 -4.85
CA ALA A 11 -2.32 -18.22 -3.90
C ALA A 11 -2.55 -19.66 -3.39
N GLY A 12 -2.46 -20.67 -4.25
CA GLY A 12 -2.56 -22.09 -3.87
C GLY A 12 -1.46 -22.49 -2.89
N MET A 13 -0.21 -22.17 -3.22
CA MET A 13 0.96 -22.41 -2.39
C MET A 13 0.83 -21.78 -1.00
N LEU A 14 0.40 -20.50 -0.93
CA LEU A 14 0.27 -19.82 0.35
C LEU A 14 -0.86 -20.41 1.21
N ARG A 15 -1.99 -20.79 0.59
CA ARG A 15 -3.08 -21.49 1.29
C ARG A 15 -2.64 -22.82 1.90
N GLU A 16 -1.85 -23.62 1.19
CA GLU A 16 -1.34 -24.89 1.73
C GLU A 16 -0.40 -24.70 2.93
N ARG A 17 0.39 -23.62 2.94
CA ARG A 17 1.30 -23.30 4.05
C ARG A 17 0.53 -22.79 5.26
N VAL A 18 -0.38 -21.85 5.04
CA VAL A 18 -1.20 -21.25 6.09
C VAL A 18 -2.22 -22.23 6.67
N ALA A 19 -2.70 -23.22 5.91
CA ALA A 19 -3.58 -24.26 6.46
C ALA A 19 -2.95 -25.10 7.59
N ARG A 20 -1.63 -25.03 7.76
CA ARG A 20 -0.87 -25.68 8.84
C ARG A 20 -0.47 -24.72 9.96
N SER A 21 -0.85 -23.45 9.83
CA SER A 21 -0.53 -22.38 10.77
C SER A 21 -1.71 -22.14 11.70
N GLU A 22 -1.42 -21.75 12.94
CA GLU A 22 -2.46 -21.38 13.91
C GLU A 22 -2.91 -19.93 13.71
N HIS A 23 -1.96 -19.04 13.37
CA HIS A 23 -2.20 -17.60 13.26
C HIS A 23 -2.27 -17.08 11.82
N GLY A 24 -1.89 -17.90 10.85
CA GLY A 24 -1.83 -17.51 9.45
C GLY A 24 -3.21 -17.19 8.85
N VAL A 25 -3.26 -16.12 8.06
CA VAL A 25 -4.42 -15.74 7.25
C VAL A 25 -3.97 -15.55 5.80
N VAL A 26 -4.79 -15.97 4.84
CA VAL A 26 -4.55 -15.71 3.41
C VAL A 26 -5.51 -14.64 2.91
N ALA A 27 -4.94 -13.60 2.32
CA ALA A 27 -5.63 -12.53 1.62
C ALA A 27 -5.35 -12.65 0.11
N GLU A 28 -6.39 -12.89 -0.68
CA GLU A 28 -6.27 -12.97 -2.14
C GLU A 28 -5.87 -11.62 -2.76
N LEU A 29 -4.90 -11.67 -3.68
CA LEU A 29 -4.46 -10.57 -4.52
C LEU A 29 -4.83 -10.84 -5.99
N ARG A 30 -4.56 -9.87 -6.86
CA ARG A 30 -4.65 -10.07 -8.31
C ARG A 30 -3.47 -10.90 -8.82
N CYS A 31 -3.48 -11.22 -10.11
CA CYS A 31 -2.40 -11.92 -10.80
C CYS A 31 -2.13 -13.34 -10.26
N GLY A 32 -3.13 -14.00 -9.65
CA GLY A 32 -2.99 -15.34 -9.07
C GLY A 32 -2.15 -15.39 -7.79
N LEU A 33 -1.82 -14.23 -7.21
CA LEU A 33 -1.09 -14.13 -5.97
C LEU A 33 -2.02 -14.07 -4.76
N ALA A 34 -1.45 -14.31 -3.59
CA ALA A 34 -2.04 -13.95 -2.30
C ALA A 34 -0.94 -13.39 -1.39
N LEU A 35 -1.37 -12.71 -0.34
CA LEU A 35 -0.50 -12.35 0.77
C LEU A 35 -0.97 -12.98 2.08
N THR A 36 -0.03 -13.14 2.98
CA THR A 36 -0.27 -13.48 4.38
C THR A 36 0.33 -12.38 5.22
N PRO A 37 -0.50 -11.58 5.94
CA PRO A 37 0.01 -10.56 6.83
C PRO A 37 0.79 -11.23 7.95
N VAL A 38 1.96 -10.69 8.28
CA VAL A 38 2.80 -11.17 9.37
C VAL A 38 2.62 -10.21 10.54
N ASP A 39 1.65 -10.53 11.40
CA ASP A 39 1.51 -9.92 12.72
C ASP A 39 2.50 -10.55 13.71
N GLU A 40 2.49 -10.10 14.97
CA GLU A 40 3.41 -10.64 15.98
C GLU A 40 3.16 -12.11 16.27
N ALA A 41 1.92 -12.56 16.23
CA ALA A 41 1.56 -13.95 16.53
C ALA A 41 2.05 -14.91 15.45
N LEU A 42 1.83 -14.59 14.17
CA LEU A 42 2.38 -15.37 13.07
C LEU A 42 3.91 -15.29 13.03
N PHE A 43 4.48 -14.12 13.33
CA PHE A 43 5.93 -13.99 13.43
C PHE A 43 6.50 -14.93 14.49
N GLU A 44 5.94 -14.93 15.71
CA GLU A 44 6.37 -15.80 16.80
C GLU A 44 6.24 -17.28 16.44
N GLU A 45 5.14 -17.67 15.79
CA GLU A 45 4.92 -19.03 15.31
C GLU A 45 6.02 -19.47 14.32
N LEU A 46 6.39 -18.61 13.37
CA LEU A 46 7.38 -18.91 12.33
C LEU A 46 8.82 -18.82 12.83
N ALA A 47 9.12 -17.85 13.70
CA ALA A 47 10.45 -17.62 14.26
C ALA A 47 10.73 -18.47 15.52
N GLY A 48 9.70 -19.04 16.15
CA GLY A 48 9.78 -19.70 17.45
C GLY A 48 9.99 -18.74 18.63
N SER A 49 9.82 -17.43 18.43
CA SER A 49 10.02 -16.37 19.41
C SER A 49 9.44 -15.04 18.93
N ALA A 50 8.79 -14.28 19.81
CA ALA A 50 8.34 -12.92 19.52
C ALA A 50 9.48 -11.88 19.45
N ARG A 51 10.71 -12.22 19.85
CA ARG A 51 11.83 -11.25 19.89
C ARG A 51 12.20 -10.75 18.49
N GLY A 52 12.31 -9.44 18.34
CA GLY A 52 12.67 -8.75 17.09
C GLY A 52 11.45 -8.32 16.29
N GLY A 53 10.45 -9.19 16.18
CA GLY A 53 9.21 -8.90 15.47
C GLY A 53 9.35 -8.83 13.94
N PRO A 54 8.24 -8.59 13.23
CA PRO A 54 8.19 -8.64 11.78
C PRO A 54 8.92 -7.49 11.07
N PHE A 55 9.38 -6.47 11.79
CA PHE A 55 10.18 -5.34 11.29
C PHE A 55 11.65 -5.38 11.76
N ALA A 56 12.13 -6.54 12.25
CA ALA A 56 13.51 -6.68 12.70
C ALA A 56 14.51 -6.46 11.55
N GLU A 57 15.49 -5.60 11.78
CA GLU A 57 16.64 -5.39 10.90
C GLU A 57 17.95 -5.59 11.69
N PRO A 58 18.78 -6.60 11.34
CA PRO A 58 18.57 -7.59 10.29
C PRO A 58 17.44 -8.59 10.62
N MET A 59 16.89 -9.24 9.59
CA MET A 59 15.89 -10.29 9.72
C MET A 59 16.34 -11.39 10.69
N VAL A 60 15.43 -11.82 11.57
CA VAL A 60 15.67 -12.94 12.49
C VAL A 60 15.95 -14.22 11.70
N PRO A 61 17.09 -14.92 11.94
CA PRO A 61 17.49 -16.08 11.13
C PRO A 61 16.47 -17.23 11.11
N GLU A 62 15.80 -17.48 12.24
CA GLU A 62 14.76 -18.50 12.39
C GLU A 62 13.58 -18.22 11.45
N PHE A 63 13.13 -16.98 11.41
CA PHE A 63 12.08 -16.52 10.50
C PHE A 63 12.51 -16.70 9.03
N GLY A 64 13.73 -16.28 8.68
CA GLY A 64 14.28 -16.48 7.33
C GLY A 64 14.38 -17.96 6.92
N ARG A 65 14.67 -18.87 7.87
CA ARG A 65 14.66 -20.33 7.62
C ARG A 65 13.24 -20.86 7.38
N ALA A 66 12.24 -20.36 8.10
CA ALA A 66 10.85 -20.72 7.85
C ALA A 66 10.40 -20.29 6.43
N LEU A 67 10.73 -19.06 6.03
CA LEU A 67 10.45 -18.55 4.67
C LEU A 67 11.20 -19.36 3.60
N ALA A 68 12.45 -19.72 3.83
CA ALA A 68 13.19 -20.63 2.96
C ALA A 68 12.43 -21.96 2.78
N GLY A 69 12.02 -22.61 3.86
CA GLY A 69 11.23 -23.85 3.81
C GLY A 69 9.89 -23.68 3.06
N TRP A 70 9.24 -22.53 3.24
CA TRP A 70 7.99 -22.24 2.54
C TRP A 70 8.19 -22.12 1.02
N SER A 71 9.34 -21.62 0.57
CA SER A 71 9.69 -21.35 -0.85
C SER A 71 10.10 -22.57 -1.69
N VAL A 72 10.15 -23.77 -1.10
CA VAL A 72 10.53 -25.00 -1.84
C VAL A 72 9.67 -25.28 -3.08
N PRO A 73 8.32 -25.23 -3.04
CA PRO A 73 7.48 -25.50 -4.20
C PRO A 73 7.38 -24.34 -5.19
N GLY A 74 7.76 -23.12 -4.80
CA GLY A 74 7.58 -21.93 -5.63
C GLY A 74 8.18 -20.68 -4.98
N PRO A 75 8.38 -19.59 -5.75
CA PRO A 75 8.96 -18.37 -5.19
C PRO A 75 8.00 -17.68 -4.23
N LEU A 76 8.56 -17.05 -3.21
CA LEU A 76 7.84 -16.13 -2.33
C LEU A 76 8.69 -14.90 -2.04
N ALA A 77 8.02 -13.81 -1.71
CA ALA A 77 8.64 -12.59 -1.21
C ALA A 77 8.19 -12.32 0.21
N PHE A 78 9.10 -11.82 1.04
CA PHE A 78 8.72 -11.09 2.25
C PHE A 78 8.88 -9.61 1.97
N VAL A 79 7.85 -8.84 2.28
CA VAL A 79 7.80 -7.40 2.02
C VAL A 79 7.44 -6.65 3.29
N GLN A 80 8.06 -5.49 3.46
CA GLN A 80 7.81 -4.55 4.54
C GLN A 80 7.60 -3.16 3.93
N ALA A 81 6.64 -2.44 4.50
CA ALA A 81 6.41 -1.03 4.22
C ALA A 81 5.95 -0.35 5.50
N ASP A 82 6.54 0.78 5.84
CA ASP A 82 6.13 1.60 6.97
C ASP A 82 6.18 3.07 6.56
N PHE A 83 5.02 3.64 6.28
CA PHE A 83 4.87 5.02 5.81
C PHE A 83 3.94 5.80 6.72
N PHE A 84 4.47 6.91 7.24
CA PHE A 84 3.74 7.85 8.07
C PHE A 84 4.12 9.29 7.69
N GLY A 85 3.12 10.13 7.42
CA GLY A 85 3.36 11.57 7.21
C GLY A 85 4.09 11.95 5.92
N GLY A 86 4.37 11.01 5.01
CA GLY A 86 5.14 11.24 3.79
C GLY A 86 6.56 10.68 3.84
N ASP A 87 7.03 10.35 5.05
CA ASP A 87 8.28 9.63 5.30
C ASP A 87 7.98 8.14 5.49
N GLY A 88 8.93 7.29 5.13
CA GLY A 88 8.80 5.85 5.31
C GLY A 88 9.87 5.07 4.59
N HIS A 89 9.82 3.75 4.75
CA HIS A 89 10.73 2.85 4.06
C HIS A 89 9.97 1.66 3.48
N GLN A 90 10.61 1.01 2.50
CA GLN A 90 10.27 -0.31 2.05
C GLN A 90 11.47 -1.22 2.22
N ALA A 91 11.18 -2.48 2.54
CA ALA A 91 12.16 -3.54 2.44
C ALA A 91 11.54 -4.77 1.80
N ALA A 92 12.37 -5.55 1.10
CA ALA A 92 11.92 -6.79 0.51
C ALA A 92 13.06 -7.80 0.32
N GLU A 93 12.69 -9.07 0.42
CA GLU A 93 13.53 -10.23 0.18
C GLU A 93 12.74 -11.28 -0.60
N VAL A 94 13.42 -12.08 -1.44
CA VAL A 94 12.79 -13.11 -2.28
C VAL A 94 13.52 -14.44 -2.11
N TRP A 95 12.75 -15.50 -1.91
CA TRP A 95 13.23 -16.87 -1.83
C TRP A 95 12.69 -17.72 -2.99
N ARG A 96 13.50 -18.66 -3.44
CA ARG A 96 13.13 -19.66 -4.44
C ARG A 96 13.84 -20.97 -4.14
N GLY A 97 13.11 -22.08 -4.10
CA GLY A 97 13.70 -23.41 -3.97
C GLY A 97 14.48 -23.61 -2.67
N GLY A 98 14.06 -22.97 -1.57
CA GLY A 98 14.74 -23.10 -0.28
C GLY A 98 15.90 -22.13 -0.06
N VAL A 99 16.21 -21.24 -0.99
CA VAL A 99 17.31 -20.27 -0.85
C VAL A 99 16.82 -18.85 -1.03
N ARG A 100 17.44 -17.90 -0.32
CA ARG A 100 17.23 -16.47 -0.57
C ARG A 100 17.92 -16.10 -1.89
N GLU A 101 17.12 -15.89 -2.92
CA GLU A 101 17.58 -15.57 -4.28
C GLU A 101 17.93 -14.08 -4.41
N TRP A 102 17.25 -13.21 -3.65
CA TRP A 102 17.45 -11.77 -3.71
C TRP A 102 17.11 -11.05 -2.39
N GLY A 103 17.75 -9.91 -2.16
CA GLY A 103 17.61 -9.08 -0.97
C GLY A 103 18.66 -9.39 0.13
N PRO A 104 18.61 -8.69 1.27
CA PRO A 104 17.65 -7.63 1.62
C PRO A 104 17.84 -6.40 0.74
N ALA A 105 16.74 -5.95 0.14
CA ALA A 105 16.66 -4.64 -0.49
C ALA A 105 15.90 -3.70 0.44
N PHE A 106 16.39 -2.48 0.56
CA PHE A 106 15.84 -1.43 1.41
C PHE A 106 15.90 -0.11 0.66
N ASP A 107 14.86 0.71 0.80
CA ASP A 107 14.81 2.07 0.27
C ASP A 107 13.92 2.94 1.16
N ASP A 108 14.41 4.10 1.56
CA ASP A 108 13.71 5.13 2.33
C ASP A 108 13.74 6.51 1.66
N THR A 109 14.42 6.66 0.51
CA THR A 109 14.49 7.94 -0.23
C THR A 109 13.68 7.92 -1.52
N PHE A 110 13.56 6.75 -2.16
CA PHE A 110 12.75 6.51 -3.36
C PHE A 110 13.11 7.39 -4.57
N ASP A 111 14.37 7.83 -4.66
CA ASP A 111 14.87 8.68 -5.77
C ASP A 111 15.02 7.92 -7.10
N GLY A 112 15.03 6.59 -7.04
CA GLY A 112 15.15 5.68 -8.18
C GLY A 112 13.84 5.44 -8.92
N PRO A 113 13.89 4.73 -10.07
CA PRO A 113 12.69 4.38 -10.82
C PRO A 113 11.81 3.44 -9.99
N ARG A 114 10.48 3.62 -10.12
CA ARG A 114 9.47 2.97 -9.27
C ARG A 114 9.46 1.44 -9.36
N ASP A 115 9.92 0.87 -10.46
CA ASP A 115 10.11 -0.57 -10.65
C ASP A 115 11.32 -1.14 -9.88
N GLY A 116 12.29 -0.28 -9.55
CA GLY A 116 13.44 -0.58 -8.70
C GLY A 116 13.12 -0.54 -7.20
N TRP A 117 12.00 0.06 -6.78
CA TRP A 117 11.61 0.12 -5.37
C TRP A 117 11.40 -1.29 -4.81
N PRO A 118 11.79 -1.57 -3.54
CA PRO A 118 11.93 -2.93 -3.02
C PRO A 118 10.72 -3.84 -3.29
N ILE A 119 9.50 -3.37 -3.04
CA ILE A 119 8.29 -4.16 -3.25
C ILE A 119 8.03 -4.44 -4.73
N ASN A 120 8.12 -3.42 -5.59
CA ASN A 120 7.93 -3.60 -7.04
C ASN A 120 9.00 -4.54 -7.62
N ALA A 121 10.25 -4.40 -7.19
CA ALA A 121 11.35 -5.26 -7.60
C ALA A 121 11.14 -6.72 -7.17
N ALA A 122 10.58 -6.95 -5.97
CA ALA A 122 10.22 -8.28 -5.49
C ALA A 122 9.05 -8.88 -6.29
N LEU A 123 7.98 -8.11 -6.54
CA LEU A 123 6.84 -8.56 -7.33
C LEU A 123 7.24 -8.95 -8.76
N GLY A 124 8.15 -8.20 -9.40
CA GLY A 124 8.69 -8.56 -10.71
C GLY A 124 9.40 -9.92 -10.71
N ARG A 125 10.10 -10.26 -9.62
CA ARG A 125 10.79 -11.54 -9.40
C ARG A 125 9.83 -12.70 -9.08
N LEU A 126 8.68 -12.41 -8.48
CA LEU A 126 7.57 -13.37 -8.35
C LEU A 126 6.88 -13.66 -9.70
N GLY A 127 7.21 -12.91 -10.75
CA GLY A 127 6.67 -13.12 -12.09
C GLY A 127 5.54 -12.17 -12.46
N VAL A 128 5.22 -11.18 -11.62
CA VAL A 128 4.23 -10.16 -11.96
C VAL A 128 4.73 -9.35 -13.15
N ARG A 129 3.83 -9.04 -14.08
CA ARG A 129 4.11 -8.23 -15.27
C ARG A 129 3.14 -7.06 -15.32
N PRO A 130 3.56 -5.87 -15.80
CA PRO A 130 2.64 -4.77 -16.04
C PRO A 130 1.55 -5.22 -17.02
N SER A 131 0.28 -5.01 -16.66
CA SER A 131 -0.84 -5.32 -17.55
C SER A 131 -1.09 -4.24 -18.61
N GLY A 132 -0.47 -3.06 -18.45
CA GLY A 132 -0.80 -1.86 -19.20
C GLY A 132 -2.05 -1.14 -18.71
N ARG A 133 -2.70 -1.61 -17.64
CA ARG A 133 -3.80 -0.88 -16.99
C ARG A 133 -3.32 0.47 -16.50
N THR A 134 -4.21 1.45 -16.57
CA THR A 134 -3.96 2.82 -16.13
C THR A 134 -4.91 3.16 -14.97
N TYR A 135 -4.56 4.17 -14.19
CA TYR A 135 -5.42 4.61 -13.11
C TYR A 135 -6.68 5.27 -13.69
N SER A 136 -7.85 4.99 -13.12
CA SER A 136 -9.12 5.61 -13.56
C SER A 136 -9.10 7.14 -13.48
N TRP A 137 -8.34 7.68 -12.53
CA TRP A 137 -8.18 9.13 -12.32
C TRP A 137 -7.06 9.75 -13.19
N ASP A 138 -6.19 8.93 -13.80
CA ASP A 138 -5.14 9.37 -14.73
C ASP A 138 -4.90 8.29 -15.79
N PRO A 139 -5.69 8.32 -16.89
CA PRO A 139 -5.59 7.34 -17.95
C PRO A 139 -4.25 7.36 -18.70
N GLY A 140 -3.42 8.40 -18.52
CA GLY A 140 -2.08 8.49 -19.10
C GLY A 140 -1.01 7.80 -18.24
N ARG A 141 -1.34 7.39 -17.02
CA ARG A 141 -0.41 6.79 -16.08
C ARG A 141 -0.69 5.32 -15.89
N THR A 142 0.26 4.49 -16.33
CA THR A 142 0.24 3.03 -16.10
C THR A 142 0.38 2.72 -14.62
N MET A 143 -0.37 1.73 -14.16
CA MET A 143 -0.27 1.17 -12.81
C MET A 143 1.10 0.49 -12.64
N ASP A 144 1.71 0.67 -11.48
CA ASP A 144 2.92 -0.08 -11.10
C ASP A 144 2.55 -1.48 -10.59
N LEU A 145 3.54 -2.32 -10.27
CA LEU A 145 3.27 -3.69 -9.84
C LEU A 145 2.56 -3.77 -8.49
N PHE A 146 2.86 -2.83 -7.58
CA PHE A 146 2.18 -2.70 -6.29
C PHE A 146 0.67 -2.54 -6.48
N ASP A 147 0.26 -1.59 -7.30
CA ASP A 147 -1.14 -1.38 -7.59
C ASP A 147 -1.70 -2.49 -8.49
N GLU A 148 -0.93 -3.03 -9.43
CA GLU A 148 -1.33 -4.15 -10.30
C GLU A 148 -1.85 -5.35 -9.49
N VAL A 149 -1.10 -5.77 -8.45
CA VAL A 149 -1.50 -6.91 -7.60
C VAL A 149 -2.57 -6.54 -6.58
N GLY A 150 -2.80 -5.25 -6.34
CA GLY A 150 -3.82 -4.76 -5.42
C GLY A 150 -3.33 -4.56 -3.98
N LEU A 151 -2.03 -4.32 -3.75
CA LEU A 151 -1.53 -4.01 -2.41
C LEU A 151 -2.06 -2.69 -1.86
N GLY A 152 -2.58 -1.80 -2.71
CA GLY A 152 -3.24 -0.56 -2.32
C GLY A 152 -4.69 -0.71 -1.83
N LEU A 153 -5.23 -1.93 -1.75
CA LEU A 153 -6.62 -2.18 -1.35
C LEU A 153 -6.87 -1.94 0.15
N GLU A 154 -5.90 -2.28 0.98
CA GLU A 154 -5.91 -2.05 2.42
C GLU A 154 -4.59 -1.41 2.86
N ARG A 155 -4.55 -0.85 4.06
CA ARG A 155 -3.46 0.06 4.47
C ARG A 155 -2.59 -0.46 5.59
N ASP A 156 -3.07 -1.42 6.38
CA ASP A 156 -2.29 -1.97 7.47
C ASP A 156 -2.55 -3.47 7.66
N VAL A 157 -1.74 -4.09 8.52
CA VAL A 157 -1.80 -5.52 8.84
C VAL A 157 -3.18 -5.92 9.35
N ASP A 158 -3.84 -5.10 10.19
CA ASP A 158 -5.14 -5.41 10.76
C ASP A 158 -6.24 -5.41 9.69
N ASP A 159 -6.24 -4.40 8.81
CA ASP A 159 -7.16 -4.33 7.67
C ASP A 159 -6.98 -5.53 6.72
N TRP A 160 -5.72 -5.95 6.47
CA TRP A 160 -5.43 -7.12 5.65
C TRP A 160 -5.82 -8.45 6.33
N LEU A 161 -5.67 -8.57 7.65
CA LEU A 161 -6.16 -9.71 8.41
C LEU A 161 -7.69 -9.80 8.33
N ALA A 162 -8.38 -8.67 8.50
CA ALA A 162 -9.83 -8.59 8.35
C ALA A 162 -10.28 -8.95 6.93
N TYR A 163 -9.54 -8.48 5.91
CA TYR A 163 -9.77 -8.82 4.51
C TYR A 163 -9.73 -10.34 4.27
N GLY A 164 -8.65 -10.99 4.71
CA GLY A 164 -8.45 -12.42 4.50
C GLY A 164 -9.45 -13.27 5.28
N ARG A 165 -9.72 -12.92 6.55
CA ARG A 165 -10.73 -13.60 7.38
C ARG A 165 -12.15 -13.50 6.82
N ALA A 166 -12.47 -12.38 6.15
CA ALA A 166 -13.75 -12.20 5.49
C ALA A 166 -13.85 -12.91 4.13
N GLY A 167 -12.79 -13.59 3.66
CA GLY A 167 -12.77 -14.27 2.36
C GLY A 167 -13.00 -13.31 1.19
N ARG A 168 -12.53 -12.06 1.32
CA ARG A 168 -12.72 -11.04 0.28
C ARG A 168 -11.82 -11.33 -0.92
N THR A 169 -12.27 -10.88 -2.08
CA THR A 169 -11.52 -10.94 -3.33
C THR A 169 -11.25 -9.52 -3.86
N PRO A 170 -10.19 -9.33 -4.67
CA PRO A 170 -9.87 -8.00 -5.20
C PRO A 170 -11.04 -7.37 -5.97
N ALA A 171 -11.76 -8.17 -6.76
CA ALA A 171 -12.93 -7.73 -7.50
C ALA A 171 -14.07 -7.24 -6.59
N GLY A 172 -14.27 -7.88 -5.43
CA GLY A 172 -15.24 -7.44 -4.44
C GLY A 172 -14.85 -6.11 -3.80
N LEU A 173 -13.55 -5.91 -3.57
CA LEU A 173 -13.06 -4.72 -2.90
C LEU A 173 -12.89 -3.53 -3.84
N GLU A 174 -12.61 -3.73 -5.12
CA GLU A 174 -12.69 -2.70 -6.16
C GLU A 174 -14.11 -2.12 -6.24
N ARG A 175 -15.14 -2.97 -6.16
CA ARG A 175 -16.54 -2.50 -6.07
C ARG A 175 -16.77 -1.69 -4.81
N ALA A 176 -16.36 -2.20 -3.65
CA ALA A 176 -16.51 -1.48 -2.38
C ALA A 176 -15.66 -0.20 -2.32
N ALA A 177 -14.50 -0.15 -2.98
CA ALA A 177 -13.63 1.03 -3.06
C ALA A 177 -14.19 2.05 -4.04
N HIS A 178 -14.77 1.60 -5.17
CA HIS A 178 -15.52 2.44 -6.09
C HIS A 178 -16.76 3.04 -5.39
N GLU A 179 -17.53 2.23 -4.66
CA GLU A 179 -18.65 2.67 -3.83
C GLU A 179 -18.19 3.65 -2.73
N ARG A 180 -17.08 3.35 -2.04
CA ARG A 180 -16.46 4.27 -1.08
C ARG A 180 -15.95 5.55 -1.74
N GLN A 181 -15.46 5.52 -2.97
CA GLN A 181 -15.03 6.68 -3.73
C GLN A 181 -16.22 7.52 -4.19
N LEU A 182 -17.33 6.89 -4.57
CA LEU A 182 -18.60 7.56 -4.83
C LEU A 182 -19.18 8.18 -3.55
N ALA A 183 -18.95 7.54 -2.39
CA ALA A 183 -19.36 8.02 -1.08
C ALA A 183 -18.37 9.04 -0.47
N GLN A 184 -17.10 9.04 -0.89
CA GLN A 184 -16.09 9.99 -0.48
C GLN A 184 -16.26 11.27 -1.29
N ILE A 185 -16.65 12.33 -0.60
CA ILE A 185 -16.66 13.69 -1.12
C ILE A 185 -15.19 14.06 -1.45
N ARG A 186 -14.80 13.97 -2.73
CA ARG A 186 -13.52 14.50 -3.20
C ARG A 186 -13.60 16.03 -3.13
N PRO A 187 -12.59 16.73 -2.57
CA PRO A 187 -12.52 18.17 -2.76
C PRO A 187 -12.42 18.44 -4.27
N GLU A 188 -13.29 19.31 -4.79
CA GLU A 188 -13.41 19.68 -6.21
C GLU A 188 -12.11 20.28 -6.80
N LEU A 189 -11.15 20.67 -5.94
CA LEU A 189 -9.89 21.30 -6.30
C LEU A 189 -8.72 20.50 -5.73
N ASP A 190 -7.77 20.15 -6.60
CA ASP A 190 -6.48 19.56 -6.23
C ASP A 190 -5.40 20.62 -5.99
N GLY A 191 -4.21 20.20 -5.54
CA GLY A 191 -3.11 21.11 -5.23
C GLY A 191 -2.66 21.98 -6.42
N ARG A 192 -2.75 21.46 -7.66
CA ARG A 192 -2.40 22.19 -8.88
C ARG A 192 -3.43 23.26 -9.20
N ALA A 193 -4.72 22.94 -9.07
CA ALA A 193 -5.82 23.88 -9.23
C ALA A 193 -5.75 24.99 -8.17
N ILE A 194 -5.39 24.66 -6.92
CA ILE A 194 -5.18 25.63 -5.83
C ILE A 194 -4.04 26.60 -6.15
N MET A 195 -2.88 26.09 -6.58
CA MET A 195 -1.73 26.93 -6.96
C MET A 195 -2.09 27.88 -8.10
N ALA A 196 -2.77 27.39 -9.13
CA ALA A 196 -3.23 28.22 -10.25
C ALA A 196 -4.29 29.24 -9.84
N LEU A 197 -5.21 28.88 -8.94
CA LEU A 197 -6.30 29.75 -8.50
C LEU A 197 -5.81 30.87 -7.58
N LEU A 198 -4.87 30.58 -6.68
CA LEU A 198 -4.39 31.50 -5.65
C LEU A 198 -3.04 32.15 -6.00
N GLY A 199 -2.37 31.72 -7.08
CA GLY A 199 -1.07 32.25 -7.48
C GLY A 199 0.07 31.92 -6.51
N ILE A 200 -0.07 30.85 -5.71
CA ILE A 200 0.88 30.48 -4.66
C ILE A 200 1.86 29.39 -5.12
N PRO A 201 3.12 29.43 -4.67
CA PRO A 201 4.07 28.36 -4.93
C PRO A 201 3.71 27.10 -4.14
N PRO A 202 4.25 25.92 -4.53
CA PRO A 202 4.12 24.71 -3.73
C PRO A 202 4.71 24.93 -2.33
N GLY A 203 3.98 24.54 -1.28
CA GLY A 203 4.41 24.75 0.10
C GLY A 203 3.28 24.66 1.14
N PRO A 204 3.54 25.05 2.41
CA PRO A 204 2.60 24.92 3.52
C PRO A 204 1.23 25.58 3.28
N SER A 205 1.20 26.67 2.50
CA SER A 205 -0.02 27.39 2.11
C SER A 205 -0.96 26.53 1.26
N VAL A 206 -0.42 25.67 0.38
CA VAL A 206 -1.21 24.71 -0.40
C VAL A 206 -1.82 23.65 0.54
N GLY A 207 -1.05 23.19 1.54
CA GLY A 207 -1.55 22.28 2.57
C GLY A 207 -2.68 22.89 3.42
N ALA A 208 -2.58 24.18 3.75
CA ALA A 208 -3.63 24.90 4.46
C ALA A 208 -4.92 25.05 3.62
N ALA A 209 -4.78 25.37 2.34
CA ALA A 209 -5.90 25.40 1.39
C ALA A 209 -6.59 24.03 1.27
N MET A 210 -5.81 22.95 1.18
CA MET A 210 -6.33 21.57 1.15
C MET A 210 -7.06 21.18 2.46
N ARG A 211 -6.62 21.67 3.62
CA ARG A 211 -7.36 21.47 4.88
C ARG A 211 -8.67 22.25 4.89
N ARG A 212 -8.68 23.48 4.37
CA ARG A 212 -9.88 24.31 4.28
C ARG A 212 -10.97 23.67 3.42
N LEU A 213 -10.61 23.15 2.25
CA LEU A 213 -11.58 22.48 1.35
C LEU A 213 -12.15 21.20 1.96
N ARG A 214 -11.32 20.45 2.71
CA ARG A 214 -11.79 19.28 3.48
C ARG A 214 -12.78 19.68 4.57
N GLN A 215 -12.49 20.74 5.34
CA GLN A 215 -13.41 21.25 6.34
C GLN A 215 -14.74 21.73 5.73
N LEU A 216 -14.68 22.47 4.62
CA LEU A 216 -15.85 22.94 3.90
C LEU A 216 -16.75 21.79 3.44
N SER A 217 -16.14 20.70 2.96
CA SER A 217 -16.84 19.50 2.50
C SER A 217 -17.53 18.76 3.66
N LEU A 218 -16.93 18.77 4.85
CA LEU A 218 -17.54 18.20 6.06
C LEU A 218 -18.72 19.04 6.56
N ASP A 219 -18.62 20.37 6.47
CA ASP A 219 -19.62 21.29 7.02
C ASP A 219 -20.84 21.45 6.10
N ARG A 220 -20.63 21.53 4.79
CA ARG A 220 -21.68 21.88 3.81
C ARG A 220 -22.08 20.74 2.88
N GLY A 221 -21.39 19.60 2.95
CA GLY A 221 -21.54 18.54 1.97
C GLY A 221 -20.99 18.93 0.59
N PRO A 222 -21.40 18.25 -0.49
CA PRO A 222 -20.90 18.50 -1.84
C PRO A 222 -21.24 19.92 -2.30
N VAL A 223 -20.23 20.71 -2.63
CA VAL A 223 -20.38 22.04 -3.23
C VAL A 223 -19.84 22.02 -4.65
N SER A 224 -20.41 22.82 -5.54
CA SER A 224 -19.89 22.95 -6.90
C SER A 224 -18.45 23.47 -6.90
N ARG A 225 -17.66 23.10 -7.91
CA ARG A 225 -16.33 23.68 -8.14
C ARG A 225 -16.29 25.20 -8.04
N ALA A 226 -17.28 25.90 -8.62
CA ALA A 226 -17.34 27.36 -8.57
C ALA A 226 -17.53 27.89 -7.13
N GLN A 227 -18.34 27.22 -6.32
CA GLN A 227 -18.47 27.53 -4.89
C GLN A 227 -17.15 27.28 -4.15
N ALA A 228 -16.51 26.14 -4.39
CA ALA A 228 -15.24 25.80 -3.76
C ALA A 228 -14.14 26.81 -4.09
N GLU A 229 -14.06 27.27 -5.33
CA GLU A 229 -13.12 28.31 -5.77
C GLU A 229 -13.41 29.66 -5.09
N ALA A 230 -14.69 30.05 -4.98
CA ALA A 230 -15.10 31.28 -4.33
C ALA A 230 -14.81 31.28 -2.83
N ASP A 231 -15.17 30.19 -2.13
CA ASP A 231 -14.90 30.01 -0.70
C ASP A 231 -13.40 29.97 -0.42
N LEU A 232 -12.62 29.32 -1.29
CA LEU A 232 -11.18 29.24 -1.14
C LEU A 232 -10.49 30.59 -1.36
N ARG A 233 -10.93 31.39 -2.35
CA ARG A 233 -10.45 32.77 -2.55
C ARG A 233 -10.81 33.68 -1.38
N ALA A 234 -12.02 33.53 -0.83
CA ALA A 234 -12.44 34.30 0.34
C ALA A 234 -11.53 34.01 1.55
N TRP A 235 -11.35 32.74 1.85
CA TRP A 235 -10.47 32.29 2.94
C TRP A 235 -9.01 32.71 2.72
N ALA A 236 -8.49 32.61 1.50
CA ALA A 236 -7.10 32.99 1.21
C ALA A 236 -6.83 34.47 1.50
N ARG A 237 -7.79 35.35 1.16
CA ARG A 237 -7.73 36.78 1.51
C ARG A 237 -7.74 37.03 3.02
N GLU A 238 -8.55 36.28 3.77
CA GLU A 238 -8.60 36.37 5.24
C GLU A 238 -7.28 35.95 5.89
N GLN A 239 -6.57 34.99 5.29
CA GLN A 239 -5.30 34.47 5.78
C GLN A 239 -4.07 35.22 5.26
N GLY A 240 -4.24 36.21 4.37
CA GLY A 240 -3.13 36.90 3.71
C GLY A 240 -2.29 36.00 2.79
N ILE A 241 -2.94 34.98 2.21
CA ILE A 241 -2.33 34.04 1.26
C ILE A 241 -2.70 34.49 -0.14
N GLY A 242 -1.71 34.98 -0.89
CA GLY A 242 -1.90 35.56 -2.23
C GLY A 242 -1.74 37.07 -2.21
#